data_AF-A0A0G1SGM8-F1
#
_entry.id   AF-A0A0G1SGM8-F1
#
_cell.length_a   1.000
_cell.length_b   1.000
_cell.length_c   1.000
_cell.angle_alpha   90.00
_cell.angle_beta   90.00
_cell.angle_gamma   90.00
#
_symmetry.space_group_name_H-M   'P 1'
#
loop_
_entity.id
_entity.type
_entity.pdbx_description
1 polymer ?
#
loop_
_entity_poly.entity_id
_entity_poly.type
_entity_poly.pdbx_seq_one_letter_code
_entity_poly.pdbx_strand_id
1 'polypeptide(L)' 'MTTKSSTSTNSNKKSQRVTLFLKPEILKQARAQAVIEEITLTQLVTNALIAHLPLVTIIKKVVL' A
#
# COMPACT_ATOMS: atom_id res chain seq x y z
N MET A 1 12.02 31.99 29.29
CA MET A 1 12.55 31.03 28.30
C MET A 1 11.53 29.90 28.18
N THR A 2 10.58 30.05 27.25
CA THR A 2 9.47 29.10 27.04
C THR A 2 9.44 28.73 25.57
N THR A 3 9.67 27.46 25.33
CA THR A 3 9.74 26.75 24.06
C THR A 3 8.35 26.63 23.41
N LYS A 4 8.28 26.84 22.10
CA LYS A 4 7.92 25.82 21.08
C LYS A 4 7.65 26.53 19.76
N SER A 5 8.62 26.44 18.85
CA SER A 5 8.43 26.72 17.43
C SER A 5 7.37 25.78 16.88
N SER A 6 6.20 26.32 16.60
CA SER A 6 5.17 25.65 15.80
C SER A 6 5.66 25.52 14.35
N THR A 7 6.52 24.55 14.10
CA THR A 7 6.84 24.12 12.73
C THR A 7 5.67 23.29 12.22
N SER A 8 4.77 23.93 11.47
CA SER A 8 3.79 23.27 10.63
C SER A 8 4.51 22.41 9.58
N THR A 9 4.73 21.13 9.89
CA THR A 9 5.26 20.19 8.92
C THR A 9 4.10 19.69 8.07
N ASN A 10 3.97 20.25 6.87
CA ASN A 10 3.09 19.73 5.82
C ASN A 10 3.40 18.25 5.58
N SER A 11 2.57 17.35 6.11
CA SER A 11 2.70 15.90 5.95
C SER A 11 2.22 15.45 4.57
N ASN A 12 2.93 15.86 3.52
CA ASN A 12 2.70 15.38 2.15
C ASN A 12 3.32 13.98 1.95
N LYS A 13 2.90 13.00 2.75
CA LYS A 13 3.29 11.59 2.55
C LYS A 13 2.06 10.78 2.18
N LYS A 14 1.70 10.80 0.89
CA LYS A 14 0.56 10.11 0.30
C LYS A 14 0.71 8.57 0.22
N SER A 15 1.69 7.98 0.91
CA SER A 15 1.93 6.53 0.89
C SER A 15 2.22 5.98 2.29
N GLN A 16 1.49 4.94 2.65
CA GLN A 16 1.70 4.18 3.88
C GLN A 16 2.59 2.98 3.56
N ARG A 17 3.68 2.80 4.32
CA ARG A 17 4.50 1.59 4.24
C ARG A 17 3.79 0.46 4.99
N VAL A 18 3.73 -0.72 4.37
CA VAL A 18 3.13 -1.93 4.92
C VAL A 18 4.11 -3.09 4.69
N THR A 19 4.21 -4.00 5.65
CA THR A 19 4.99 -5.23 5.52
C THR A 19 4.04 -6.39 5.24
N LEU A 20 4.30 -7.16 4.19
CA LEU A 20 3.50 -8.32 3.80
C LEU A 20 4.38 -9.57 3.74
N PHE A 21 3.94 -10.65 4.38
CA PHE A 21 4.61 -11.95 4.31
C PHE A 21 3.97 -12.80 3.22
N LEU A 22 4.78 -13.28 2.28
CA LEU A 22 4.34 -14.08 1.12
C LEU A 22 5.20 -15.35 1.01
N LYS A 23 4.65 -16.38 0.36
CA LYS A 23 5.45 -17.54 -0.01
C LYS A 23 6.56 -17.10 -0.99
N PRO A 24 7.82 -17.57 -0.83
CA PRO A 24 8.93 -17.17 -1.70
C PRO A 24 8.69 -17.49 -3.18
N GLU A 25 8.00 -18.59 -3.48
CA GLU A 25 7.68 -19.02 -4.85
C GLU A 25 6.79 -18.00 -5.56
N ILE A 26 5.76 -17.50 -4.89
CA ILE A 26 4.84 -16.48 -5.41
C ILE A 26 5.60 -15.15 -5.61
N LEU A 27 6.45 -14.78 -4.65
CA LEU A 27 7.23 -13.54 -4.77
C LEU A 27 8.19 -13.57 -5.97
N LYS A 28 8.80 -14.72 -6.28
CA LYS A 28 9.66 -14.87 -7.47
C LYS A 28 8.86 -14.66 -8.76
N GLN A 29 7.69 -15.28 -8.87
CA GLN A 29 6.81 -15.13 -10.03
C GLN A 29 6.32 -13.69 -10.18
N ALA A 30 5.87 -13.06 -9.09
CA ALA A 30 5.41 -11.67 -9.09
C ALA A 30 6.51 -10.69 -9.53
N ARG A 31 7.77 -10.94 -9.13
CA ARG A 31 8.92 -10.12 -9.58
C ARG A 31 9.21 -10.31 -11.07
N ALA A 32 9.16 -11.54 -11.57
CA ALA A 32 9.33 -11.81 -12.99
C ALA A 32 8.24 -11.13 -13.83
N GLN A 33 6.98 -11.23 -13.39
CA GLN A 33 5.85 -10.57 -14.04
C GLN A 33 6.02 -9.05 -14.10
N ALA A 34 6.42 -8.43 -12.98
CA ALA A 34 6.64 -6.99 -12.91
C ALA A 34 7.71 -6.51 -13.92
N VAL A 35 8.76 -7.32 -14.14
CA VAL A 35 9.80 -7.02 -15.14
C VAL A 35 9.26 -7.10 -16.56
N ILE A 36 8.45 -8.13 -16.88
CA ILE A 36 7.85 -8.30 -18.21
C ILE A 36 6.88 -7.17 -18.54
N GLU A 37 6.12 -6.71 -17.55
CA GLU A 37 5.17 -5.60 -17.69
C GLU A 37 5.82 -4.21 -17.57
N GLU A 38 7.14 -4.13 -17.38
CA GLU A 38 7.88 -2.88 -17.16
C GLU A 38 7.34 -2.02 -16.00
N ILE A 39 6.74 -2.66 -14.99
CA ILE A 39 6.21 -2.00 -13.79
C ILE A 39 6.98 -2.40 -12.53
N THR A 40 6.80 -1.62 -11.47
CA THR A 40 7.37 -1.98 -10.16
C THR A 40 6.56 -3.09 -9.48
N LEU A 41 7.21 -3.90 -8.64
CA LEU A 41 6.52 -4.89 -7.80
C LEU A 41 5.43 -4.23 -6.93
N THR A 42 5.67 -3.00 -6.46
CA THR A 42 4.69 -2.23 -5.69
C THR A 42 3.44 -1.93 -6.50
N GLN A 43 3.59 -1.52 -7.76
CA GLN A 43 2.45 -1.26 -8.66
C GLN A 43 1.70 -2.55 -8.98
N LEU A 44 2.41 -3.65 -9.26
CA LEU A 44 1.81 -4.95 -9.50
C LEU A 44 0.94 -5.41 -8.32
N VAL A 45 1.47 -5.31 -7.09
CA VAL A 45 0.70 -5.65 -5.88
C VAL A 45 -0.48 -4.69 -5.68
N THR A 46 -0.30 -3.39 -5.94
CA THR A 46 -1.38 -2.40 -5.82
C THR A 46 -2.52 -2.71 -6.78
N ASN A 47 -2.21 -3.04 -8.03
CA ASN A 47 -3.19 -3.40 -9.04
C ASN A 47 -3.93 -4.68 -8.65
N ALA A 48 -3.20 -5.70 -8.15
CA ALA A 48 -3.80 -6.93 -7.67
C ALA A 48 -4.76 -6.71 -6.50
N LEU A 49 -4.38 -5.83 -5.55
CA LEU A 49 -5.25 -5.46 -4.42
C LEU A 49 -6.52 -4.76 -4.90
N ILE A 50 -6.40 -3.77 -5.80
CA ILE A 50 -7.55 -3.05 -6.37
C ILE A 50 -8.48 -4.01 -7.12
N ALA A 51 -7.92 -4.93 -7.92
CA ALA A 51 -8.69 -5.93 -8.65
C ALA A 51 -9.47 -6.88 -7.73
N HIS A 52 -9.00 -7.09 -6.50
CA HIS A 52 -9.68 -7.90 -5.48
C HIS A 52 -10.61 -7.09 -4.57
N LEU A 53 -10.68 -5.76 -4.72
CA LEU A 53 -11.64 -4.96 -3.97
C LEU A 53 -13.06 -5.19 -4.53
N PRO A 54 -14.07 -5.35 -3.67
CA PRO A 54 -15.45 -5.48 -4.11
C PRO A 54 -15.94 -4.17 -4.73
N LEU A 55 -16.72 -4.27 -5.82
CA LEU A 55 -17.33 -3.12 -6.51
C LEU A 55 -18.19 -2.26 -5.58
N VAL A 56 -18.83 -2.89 -4.60
CA VAL A 56 -19.58 -2.21 -3.53
C VAL A 56 -18.97 -2.65 -2.20
N THR A 57 -18.23 -1.75 -1.58
CA THR A 57 -17.71 -1.97 -0.23
C THR A 57 -18.78 -1.55 0.77
N ILE A 58 -19.61 -2.50 1.25
CA ILE A 58 -20.50 -2.24 2.38
C ILE A 58 -19.63 -2.22 3.65
N ILE A 59 -19.12 -1.04 4.03
CA ILE A 59 -18.46 -0.85 5.31
C ILE A 59 -19.54 -0.89 6.40
N LYS A 60 -19.86 -2.10 6.90
CA LYS A 60 -20.67 -2.22 8.10
C LYS A 60 -19.82 -1.71 9.26
N LYS A 61 -20.21 -0.57 9.84
CA LYS A 61 -19.63 -0.08 11.08
C LYS A 61 -19.84 -1.16 12.14
N VAL A 62 -18.78 -1.86 12.53
CA VAL A 62 -18.80 -2.68 13.73
C VAL A 62 -18.88 -1.70 14.88
N VAL A 63 -20.05 -1.63 15.51
CA VAL A 63 -20.20 -1.03 16.84
C VAL A 63 -19.66 -2.08 17.79
N LEU A 64 -18.43 -1.88 18.27
CA LEU A 64 -17.91 -2.56 19.45
C LEU A 64 -18.54 -1.95 20.70
#